data_AF-A0A3D0XMR8-F1
#
_entry.id   AF-A0A3D0XMR8-F1
#
_cell.length_a   1.000
_cell.length_b   1.000
_cell.length_c   1.000
_cell.angle_alpha   90.00
_cell.angle_beta   90.00
_cell.angle_gamma   90.00
#
_symmetry.space_group_name_H-M   'P 1'
#
loop_
_entity.id
_entity.type
_entity.pdbx_description
1 polymer ?
#
loop_
_entity_poly.entity_id
_entity_poly.type
_entity_poly.pdbx_seq_one_letter_code
_entity_poly.pdbx_strand_id
1 'polypeptide(L)' 'MSLIIKDVNKNYIADGKPARALHDINLNLKDGEFVCVLGPSGCGKS' A
#
# COMPACT_ATOMS: atom_id res chain seq x y z
N MET A 1 11.26 17.53 -4.27
CA MET A 1 11.76 16.20 -3.83
C MET A 1 10.69 15.17 -4.19
N SER A 2 11.03 14.01 -4.77
CA SER A 2 10.03 12.97 -5.12
C SER A 2 9.99 11.85 -4.08
N LEU A 3 8.82 11.23 -3.89
CA LEU A 3 8.65 10.05 -3.03
C LEU A 3 8.60 8.80 -3.92
N ILE A 4 9.51 7.86 -3.67
CA ILE A 4 9.58 6.60 -4.41
C ILE A 4 9.43 5.45 -3.41
N ILE A 5 8.44 4.60 -3.65
CA ILE A 5 8.16 3.37 -2.90
C ILE A 5 8.30 2.21 -3.88
N LYS A 6 9.08 1.20 -3.51
CA LYS A 6 9.31 0.02 -4.36
C LYS A 6 9.12 -1.27 -3.59
N ASP A 7 8.56 -2.26 -4.28
CA ASP A 7 8.43 -3.66 -3.86
C ASP A 7 7.87 -3.84 -2.43
N VAL A 8 6.92 -2.97 -2.05
CA VAL A 8 6.36 -3.01 -0.69
C VAL A 8 5.40 -4.18 -0.55
N ASN A 9 5.72 -5.02 0.43
CA ASN A 9 4.94 -6.18 0.82
C ASN A 9 4.57 -6.07 2.31
N LYS A 10 3.33 -6.40 2.65
CA LYS A 10 2.86 -6.38 4.04
C LYS A 10 1.87 -7.51 4.28
N ASN A 11 2.19 -8.33 5.26
CA ASN A 11 1.31 -9.37 5.78
C ASN A 11 0.93 -9.04 7.23
N TYR A 12 -0.30 -9.36 7.60
CA TYR A 12 -0.79 -9.38 8.96
C TYR A 12 -1.20 -10.80 9.34
N ILE A 13 -1.45 -11.03 10.61
CA ILE A 13 -2.13 -12.24 11.09
C ILE A 13 -3.54 -11.82 11.47
N ALA A 14 -4.53 -12.43 10.84
CA ALA A 14 -5.95 -12.26 11.14
C ALA A 14 -6.56 -13.64 11.38
N ASP A 15 -7.25 -13.82 12.51
CA ASP A 15 -7.87 -15.09 12.90
C ASP A 15 -6.90 -16.29 12.85
N GLY A 16 -5.65 -16.06 13.28
CA GLY A 16 -4.59 -17.07 13.28
C GLY A 16 -4.07 -17.45 11.89
N LYS A 17 -4.53 -16.79 10.82
CA LYS A 17 -4.10 -17.03 9.44
C LYS A 17 -3.35 -15.81 8.88
N PRO A 18 -2.36 -16.03 7.99
CA PRO A 18 -1.72 -14.93 7.29
C PRO A 18 -2.71 -14.24 6.35
N ALA A 19 -2.84 -12.93 6.49
CA ALA A 19 -3.61 -12.05 5.61
C ALA A 19 -2.65 -11.11 4.88
N ARG A 20 -2.57 -11.24 3.55
CA ARG A 20 -1.72 -10.39 2.72
C ARG A 20 -2.43 -9.07 2.47
N ALA A 21 -1.92 -7.99 3.06
CA ALA A 21 -2.50 -6.64 2.92
C ALA A 21 -1.90 -5.87 1.74
N LEU A 22 -0.58 -5.94 1.55
CA LEU A 22 0.11 -5.34 0.41
C LEU A 22 0.94 -6.41 -0.29
N HIS A 23 0.91 -6.41 -1.62
CA HIS A 23 1.67 -7.30 -2.47
C HIS A 23 2.32 -6.50 -3.58
N ASP A 24 3.66 -6.46 -3.58
CA ASP A 24 4.44 -5.85 -4.65
C ASP A 24 4.00 -4.43 -5.05
N ILE A 25 3.83 -3.56 -4.03
CA ILE A 25 3.35 -2.20 -4.26
C ILE A 25 4.52 -1.29 -4.66
N ASN A 26 4.35 -0.65 -5.81
CA ASN A 26 5.31 0.26 -6.43
C ASN A 26 4.63 1.60 -6.74
N LEU A 27 5.15 2.71 -6.19
CA LEU A 27 4.60 4.05 -6.35
C LEU A 27 5.71 5.07 -6.55
N ASN A 28 5.50 6.03 -7.44
CA ASN A 28 6.41 7.15 -7.68
C ASN A 28 5.59 8.43 -7.73
N LEU A 29 5.73 9.27 -6.72
CA LEU A 29 5.01 10.52 -6.56
C LEU A 29 5.96 11.70 -6.77
N LYS A 30 5.55 12.61 -7.64
CA LYS A 30 6.30 13.84 -7.95
C LYS A 30 6.05 14.90 -6.89
N ASP A 31 6.94 15.88 -6.86
CA ASP A 31 6.79 17.02 -5.97
C ASP A 31 5.54 17.84 -6.32
N GLY A 32 4.80 18.28 -5.31
CA GLY A 32 3.53 18.99 -5.48
C GLY A 32 2.35 18.14 -5.99
N GLU A 33 2.52 16.82 -6.14
CA GLU A 33 1.44 15.93 -6.58
C GLU A 33 0.46 15.65 -5.43
N PHE A 34 -0.84 15.84 -5.67
CA PHE A 34 -1.91 15.50 -4.73
C PHE A 34 -2.58 14.20 -5.17
N VAL A 35 -2.58 13.19 -4.30
CA VAL A 35 -3.06 11.84 -4.62
C VAL A 35 -4.10 11.38 -3.60
N CYS A 36 -5.08 10.63 -4.08
CA CYS A 36 -6.09 9.96 -3.26
C CYS A 36 -5.99 8.44 -3.46
N VAL A 37 -5.92 7.70 -2.35
CA VAL A 37 -5.93 6.23 -2.37
C VAL A 37 -7.35 5.74 -2.09
N LEU A 38 -7.96 5.08 -3.07
CA LEU A 38 -9.35 4.62 -3.04
C LEU A 38 -9.46 3.10 -3.09
N GLY A 39 -10.58 2.57 -2.59
CA GLY A 39 -10.91 1.14 -2.67
C GLY A 39 -11.78 0.64 -1.52
N PRO A 40 -12.39 -0.56 -1.64
CA PRO A 40 -13.28 -1.14 -0.62
C PRO A 40 -12.61 -1.35 0.75
N SER A 41 -13.39 -1.58 1.80
CA SER A 41 -12.83 -1.94 3.12
C SER A 41 -11.94 -3.18 3.01
N GLY A 42 -10.81 -3.18 3.74
CA GLY A 42 -9.86 -4.31 3.77
C GLY A 42 -8.87 -4.40 2.59
N CYS A 43 -8.89 -3.50 1.61
CA CYS A 43 -8.00 -3.58 0.45
C CYS A 43 -6.57 -3.02 0.66
N GLY A 44 -6.14 -2.78 1.91
CA GLY A 44 -4.76 -2.36 2.22
C GLY A 44 -4.44 -0.86 2.09
N LYS A 45 -5.44 0.04 2.20
CA LYS A 45 -5.21 1.50 2.10
C LYS A 45 -4.52 2.13 3.33
N SER A 46 -4.58 1.46 4.48
CA SER A 46 -4.17 1.95 5.80
C SER A 46 -3.10 1.08 6.43
#